data_AF-A0A2E9BXG1-F1
#
_entry.id   AF-A0A2E9BXG1-F1
#
_cell.length_a   1.000
_cell.length_b   1.000
_cell.length_c   1.000
_cell.angle_alpha   90.00
_cell.angle_beta   90.00
_cell.angle_gamma   90.00
#
_symmetry.space_group_name_H-M   'P 1'
#
loop_
_entity.id
_entity.type
_entity.pdbx_description
1 polymer ?
#
loop_
_entity_poly.entity_id
_entity_poly.type
_entity_poly.pdbx_seq_one_letter_code
_entity_poly.pdbx_strand_id
1 'polypeptide(L)'
;MPTTHSSSRCEATASGRWHVADGSLESLKWLALALMVGDHVNKYLLSGQVTTLYLLGRMAMPLFGFVLMYNLARPRMKAASVHRRVVKRLAAFGVLATPAFVLLVGWWPLNIMATLLVATLIAWLLELRTVGHRCLALVTFVVGGTVVEFWWPGLLCCLGARSFIRRPSIKTAIAWLLATASLWLVNGNFAAMAALPLIWGFSRIHVPLERRRWVFYAFYPAHLFVLALALHLASTPRCARACSQVATNLIRAPEVQPLAGAAEPVQPRPIEGVSAAGGGDSSTTVTKWHHEFTHRDYL
;
A
#
# COMPACT_ATOMS: atom_id res chain seq x y z
N MET A 1 -37.87 28.25 -45.46
CA MET A 1 -37.76 26.88 -46.04
C MET A 1 -37.56 27.07 -47.54
N PRO A 2 -36.53 26.50 -48.21
CA PRO A 2 -35.68 25.32 -47.89
C PRO A 2 -34.21 25.70 -47.53
N THR A 3 -33.53 25.10 -46.55
CA THR A 3 -32.71 23.86 -46.53
C THR A 3 -31.66 23.77 -47.66
N THR A 4 -30.36 23.97 -47.39
CA THR A 4 -29.31 22.93 -47.16
C THR A 4 -27.93 23.58 -47.48
N HIS A 5 -26.73 23.20 -47.05
CA HIS A 5 -26.16 22.15 -46.22
C HIS A 5 -24.85 22.73 -45.64
N SER A 6 -24.72 22.68 -44.31
CA SER A 6 -23.43 22.80 -43.64
C SER A 6 -22.61 21.55 -43.96
N SER A 7 -21.44 21.71 -44.57
CA SER A 7 -20.41 20.67 -44.63
C SER A 7 -19.11 21.17 -43.98
N SER A 8 -19.19 21.41 -42.67
CA SER A 8 -18.05 21.31 -41.76
C SER A 8 -17.48 19.89 -41.82
N ARG A 9 -16.57 19.65 -42.77
CA ARG A 9 -15.88 18.34 -42.87
C ARG A 9 -14.46 18.51 -43.38
N CYS A 10 -13.61 19.17 -42.58
CA CYS A 10 -12.17 18.91 -42.57
C CYS A 10 -11.47 19.51 -41.32
N GLU A 11 -11.92 19.13 -40.13
CA GLU A 11 -11.07 19.16 -38.92
C GLU A 11 -11.09 17.77 -38.25
N ALA A 12 -10.96 16.74 -39.08
CA ALA A 12 -10.56 15.42 -38.60
C ALA A 12 -9.02 15.41 -38.55
N THR A 13 -8.45 15.79 -37.40
CA THR A 13 -7.14 15.33 -36.85
C THR A 13 -6.66 16.21 -35.67
N ALA A 14 -7.47 16.32 -34.62
CA ALA A 14 -6.98 16.77 -33.30
C ALA A 14 -6.77 15.57 -32.38
N SER A 15 -5.65 14.86 -32.59
CA SER A 15 -4.92 13.94 -31.69
C SER A 15 -5.69 13.25 -30.55
N GLY A 16 -5.78 11.91 -30.62
CA GLY A 16 -6.30 11.02 -29.58
C GLY A 16 -5.66 11.21 -28.20
N ARG A 17 -6.27 12.07 -27.38
CA ARG A 17 -5.99 12.16 -25.95
C ARG A 17 -6.72 11.04 -25.23
N TRP A 18 -5.97 10.21 -24.53
CA TRP A 18 -6.56 9.22 -23.63
C TRP A 18 -7.30 9.92 -22.50
N HIS A 19 -8.63 9.80 -22.48
CA HIS A 19 -9.51 10.47 -21.53
C HIS A 19 -10.23 9.45 -20.65
N VAL A 20 -10.12 9.64 -19.35
CA VAL A 20 -10.79 8.88 -18.27
C VAL A 20 -11.81 9.79 -17.59
N ALA A 21 -13.05 9.31 -17.46
CA ALA A 21 -14.11 10.04 -16.79
C ALA A 21 -13.83 10.26 -15.29
N ASP A 22 -14.37 11.34 -14.73
CA ASP A 22 -14.12 11.74 -13.34
C ASP A 22 -14.56 10.69 -12.33
N GLY A 23 -15.74 10.09 -12.55
CA GLY A 23 -16.26 9.07 -11.64
C GLY A 23 -15.48 7.76 -11.70
N SER A 24 -14.88 7.40 -12.84
CA SER A 24 -14.01 6.22 -12.94
C SER A 24 -12.72 6.40 -12.14
N LEU A 25 -12.15 7.60 -12.15
CA LEU A 25 -11.01 7.94 -11.29
C LEU A 25 -11.38 7.92 -9.81
N GLU A 26 -12.61 8.33 -9.48
CA GLU A 26 -13.13 8.22 -8.13
C GLU A 26 -13.27 6.76 -7.69
N SER A 27 -13.83 5.89 -8.55
CA SER A 27 -13.90 4.44 -8.31
C SER A 27 -12.53 3.83 -8.08
N LEU A 28 -11.53 4.20 -8.90
CA LEU A 28 -10.15 3.72 -8.74
C LEU A 28 -9.57 4.11 -7.38
N LYS A 29 -9.87 5.31 -6.86
CA LYS A 29 -9.43 5.70 -5.52
C LYS A 29 -10.11 4.90 -4.42
N TRP A 30 -11.41 4.65 -4.55
CA TRP A 30 -12.14 3.81 -3.58
C TRP A 30 -11.63 2.38 -3.58
N LEU A 31 -11.39 1.80 -4.76
CA LEU A 31 -10.76 0.49 -4.90
C LEU A 31 -9.37 0.48 -4.26
N ALA A 32 -8.51 1.45 -4.61
CA ALA A 32 -7.16 1.55 -4.04
C ALA A 32 -7.19 1.71 -2.51
N LEU A 33 -8.16 2.46 -1.97
CA LEU A 33 -8.35 2.63 -0.54
C LEU A 33 -8.71 1.30 0.14
N ALA A 34 -9.66 0.54 -0.42
CA ALA A 34 -10.05 -0.76 0.12
C ALA A 34 -8.88 -1.76 0.11
N LEU A 35 -8.13 -1.82 -1.01
CA LEU A 35 -6.96 -2.68 -1.14
C LEU A 35 -5.86 -2.31 -0.12
N MET A 36 -5.59 -1.02 0.04
CA MET A 36 -4.62 -0.51 1.03
C MET A 36 -5.02 -0.87 2.47
N VAL A 37 -6.29 -0.66 2.82
CA VAL A 37 -6.79 -0.99 4.17
C VAL A 37 -6.69 -2.48 4.44
N GLY A 38 -7.11 -3.32 3.49
CA GLY A 38 -7.00 -4.77 3.61
C GLY A 38 -5.57 -5.24 3.82
N ASP A 39 -4.62 -4.69 3.06
CA ASP A 39 -3.18 -4.98 3.20
C ASP A 39 -2.62 -4.53 4.56
N HIS A 40 -2.98 -3.33 5.01
CA HIS A 40 -2.53 -2.83 6.32
C HIS A 40 -3.12 -3.64 7.48
N VAL A 41 -4.40 -4.01 7.43
CA VAL A 41 -5.03 -4.91 8.41
C VAL A 41 -4.30 -6.25 8.41
N ASN A 42 -4.02 -6.82 7.23
CA ASN A 42 -3.26 -8.07 7.14
C ASN A 42 -1.88 -7.93 7.76
N LYS A 43 -1.15 -6.86 7.42
CA LYS A 43 0.22 -6.63 7.88
C LYS A 43 0.31 -6.44 9.39
N TYR A 44 -0.56 -5.61 9.98
CA TYR A 44 -0.41 -5.21 11.39
C TYR A 44 -1.27 -6.02 12.37
N LEU A 45 -2.45 -6.49 11.96
CA LEU A 45 -3.38 -7.19 12.86
C LEU A 45 -3.40 -8.71 12.62
N LEU A 46 -3.11 -9.16 11.39
CA LEU A 46 -3.10 -10.58 11.02
C LEU A 46 -1.70 -11.12 10.78
N SER A 47 -0.65 -10.42 11.22
CA SER A 47 0.76 -10.85 11.09
C SER A 47 1.17 -11.28 9.69
N GLY A 48 0.57 -10.68 8.65
CA GLY A 48 0.85 -10.97 7.24
C GLY A 48 0.34 -12.33 6.72
N GLN A 49 -0.50 -13.06 7.47
CA GLN A 49 -0.86 -14.45 7.16
C GLN A 49 -1.72 -14.60 5.88
N VAL A 50 -2.45 -13.57 5.47
CA VAL A 50 -3.38 -13.66 4.34
C VAL A 50 -2.69 -13.21 3.03
N THR A 51 -2.10 -14.16 2.30
CA THR A 51 -1.39 -13.92 1.02
C THR A 51 -2.23 -13.13 0.01
N THR A 52 -3.52 -13.40 -0.08
CA THR A 52 -4.42 -12.70 -1.01
C THR A 52 -4.49 -11.21 -0.71
N LEU A 53 -4.62 -10.81 0.55
CA LEU A 53 -4.66 -9.40 0.95
C LEU A 53 -3.33 -8.70 0.66
N TYR A 54 -2.21 -9.40 0.87
CA TYR A 54 -0.89 -8.89 0.52
C TYR A 54 -0.75 -8.60 -0.98
N LEU A 55 -1.08 -9.59 -1.84
CA LEU A 55 -1.00 -9.44 -3.29
C LEU A 55 -1.93 -8.33 -3.80
N LEU A 56 -3.16 -8.28 -3.29
CA LEU A 56 -4.13 -7.24 -3.61
C LEU A 56 -3.65 -5.84 -3.20
N GLY A 57 -3.03 -5.74 -2.02
CA GLY A 57 -2.44 -4.52 -1.49
C GLY A 57 -1.39 -3.87 -2.39
N ARG A 58 -0.60 -4.68 -3.10
CA ARG A 58 0.47 -4.19 -3.98
C ARG A 58 -0.03 -3.31 -5.13
N MET A 59 -1.31 -3.40 -5.48
CA MET A 59 -1.94 -2.55 -6.50
C MET A 59 -2.28 -1.15 -5.97
N ALA A 60 -2.36 -0.91 -4.66
CA ALA A 60 -2.82 0.36 -4.11
C ALA A 60 -1.93 1.54 -4.53
N MET A 61 -0.60 1.38 -4.45
CA MET A 61 0.35 2.43 -4.83
C MET A 61 0.23 2.83 -6.31
N PRO A 62 0.35 1.92 -7.30
CA PRO A 62 0.21 2.31 -8.71
C PRO A 62 -1.17 2.91 -9.04
N LEU A 63 -2.25 2.46 -8.39
CA LEU A 63 -3.59 3.04 -8.56
C LEU A 63 -3.67 4.50 -8.06
N PHE A 64 -3.21 4.77 -6.83
CA PHE A 64 -3.19 6.14 -6.29
C PHE A 64 -2.25 7.05 -7.07
N GLY A 65 -1.05 6.56 -7.40
CA GLY A 65 -0.05 7.27 -8.21
C GLY A 65 -0.61 7.65 -9.58
N PHE A 66 -1.29 6.71 -10.25
CA PHE A 66 -1.96 6.96 -11.51
C PHE A 66 -3.03 8.06 -11.39
N VAL A 67 -3.96 7.95 -10.45
CA VAL A 67 -5.06 8.93 -10.30
C VAL A 67 -4.51 10.33 -9.97
N LEU A 68 -3.47 10.42 -9.15
CA LEU A 68 -2.79 11.67 -8.84
C LEU A 68 -2.20 12.28 -10.12
N MET A 69 -1.39 11.53 -10.85
CA MET A 69 -0.70 12.00 -12.05
C MET A 69 -1.67 12.35 -13.17
N TYR A 70 -2.76 11.61 -13.31
CA TYR A 70 -3.83 11.95 -14.24
C TYR A 70 -4.47 13.29 -13.90
N ASN A 71 -4.77 13.53 -12.62
CA ASN A 71 -5.36 14.79 -12.19
C ASN A 71 -4.42 15.99 -12.37
N LEU A 72 -3.11 15.80 -12.21
CA LEU A 72 -2.09 16.84 -12.43
C LEU A 72 -1.83 17.10 -13.92
N ALA A 73 -1.91 16.06 -14.76
CA ALA A 73 -1.63 16.17 -16.19
C ALA A 73 -2.74 16.88 -17.00
N ARG A 74 -3.92 17.10 -16.41
CA ARG A 74 -5.03 17.77 -17.08
C ARG A 74 -4.67 19.22 -17.45
N PRO A 75 -4.91 19.64 -18.70
CA PRO A 75 -4.79 21.03 -19.09
C PRO A 75 -5.81 21.84 -18.29
N ARG A 76 -5.35 22.64 -17.34
CA ARG A 76 -6.19 23.58 -16.60
C ARG A 76 -5.57 24.97 -16.71
N MET A 77 -6.44 25.97 -16.84
CA MET A 77 -6.10 27.39 -16.89
C MET A 77 -5.20 27.89 -15.73
N LYS A 78 -5.06 27.09 -14.65
CA LYS A 78 -4.28 27.44 -13.45
C LYS A 78 -3.39 26.30 -12.94
N ALA A 79 -2.62 25.65 -13.83
CA ALA A 79 -1.79 24.47 -13.49
C ALA A 79 -0.88 24.67 -12.25
N ALA A 80 -0.16 25.79 -12.14
CA ALA A 80 0.71 26.09 -11.00
C ALA A 80 -0.05 26.14 -9.65
N SER A 81 -1.27 26.68 -9.64
CA SER A 81 -2.10 26.75 -8.43
C SER A 81 -2.59 25.37 -7.96
N VAL A 82 -2.76 24.43 -8.89
CA VAL A 82 -3.19 23.06 -8.59
C VAL A 82 -2.03 22.30 -7.94
N HIS A 83 -0.83 22.34 -8.52
CA HIS A 83 0.37 21.71 -7.96
C HIS A 83 0.62 22.20 -6.53
N ARG A 84 0.66 23.52 -6.33
CA ARG A 84 0.85 24.12 -4.99
C ARG A 84 -0.18 23.63 -3.98
N ARG A 85 -1.45 23.51 -4.37
CA ARG A 85 -2.53 23.02 -3.49
C ARG A 85 -2.35 21.55 -3.12
N VAL A 86 -1.95 20.72 -4.08
CA VAL A 86 -1.71 19.29 -3.87
C VAL A 86 -0.48 19.08 -2.99
N VAL A 87 0.63 19.78 -3.27
CA VAL A 87 1.85 19.79 -2.45
C VAL A 87 1.53 20.12 -1.00
N LYS A 88 0.81 21.23 -0.74
CA LYS A 88 0.44 21.64 0.62
C LYS A 88 -0.37 20.56 1.36
N ARG A 89 -1.30 19.90 0.68
CA ARG A 89 -2.12 18.83 1.28
C ARG A 89 -1.30 17.60 1.56
N LEU A 90 -0.51 17.13 0.61
CA LEU A 90 0.35 15.95 0.79
C LEU A 90 1.35 16.20 1.93
N ALA A 91 1.94 17.39 2.02
CA ALA A 91 2.82 17.76 3.12
C ALA A 91 2.06 17.78 4.46
N ALA A 92 0.91 18.46 4.55
CA ALA A 92 0.15 18.55 5.80
C ALA A 92 -0.34 17.19 6.31
N PHE A 93 -0.96 16.39 5.43
CA PHE A 93 -1.47 15.07 5.82
C PHE A 93 -0.36 14.02 5.95
N GLY A 94 0.76 14.19 5.23
CA GLY A 94 1.95 13.37 5.41
C GLY A 94 2.57 13.58 6.79
N VAL A 95 2.77 14.84 7.22
CA VAL A 95 3.26 15.16 8.57
C VAL A 95 2.28 14.67 9.64
N LEU A 96 0.97 14.87 9.43
CA LEU A 96 -0.05 14.40 10.36
C LEU A 96 -0.05 12.87 10.52
N ALA A 97 0.25 12.13 9.46
CA ALA A 97 0.34 10.67 9.48
C ALA A 97 1.64 10.14 10.10
N THR A 98 2.70 10.95 10.14
CA THR A 98 4.05 10.52 10.57
C THR A 98 4.05 9.86 11.96
N PRO A 99 3.41 10.38 13.02
CA PRO A 99 3.48 9.75 14.34
C PRO A 99 2.96 8.31 14.34
N ALA A 100 1.77 8.08 13.77
CA ALA A 100 1.21 6.73 13.66
C ALA A 100 2.02 5.83 12.74
N PHE A 101 2.55 6.39 11.65
CA PHE A 101 3.40 5.67 10.72
C PHE A 101 4.70 5.21 11.39
N VAL A 102 5.37 6.07 12.16
CA VAL A 102 6.60 5.74 12.90
C VAL A 102 6.37 4.62 13.90
N LEU A 103 5.22 4.62 14.60
CA LEU A 103 4.85 3.54 15.52
C LEU A 103 4.60 2.20 14.83
N LEU A 104 4.11 2.21 13.58
CA LEU A 104 3.75 0.99 12.84
C LEU A 104 4.87 0.44 11.96
N VAL A 105 5.69 1.31 11.37
CA VAL A 105 6.68 0.97 10.34
C VAL A 105 8.11 1.31 10.77
N GLY A 106 8.28 2.32 11.62
CA GLY A 106 9.58 2.89 11.96
C GLY A 106 9.81 4.28 11.34
N TRP A 107 10.95 4.87 11.69
CA TRP A 107 11.28 6.25 11.31
C TRP A 107 11.73 6.41 9.84
N TRP A 108 12.08 5.30 9.18
CA TRP A 108 12.56 5.27 7.80
C TRP A 108 12.03 4.03 7.05
N PRO A 109 11.53 4.17 5.81
CA PRO A 109 11.40 5.41 5.02
C PRO A 109 10.22 6.31 5.44
N LEU A 110 10.08 7.50 4.86
CA LEU A 110 8.91 8.37 5.05
C LEU A 110 7.67 7.82 4.36
N ASN A 111 6.50 8.09 4.94
CA ASN A 111 5.20 7.56 4.50
C ASN A 111 4.82 7.86 3.03
N ILE A 112 3.81 7.14 2.52
CA ILE A 112 3.38 7.19 1.12
C ILE A 112 2.95 8.58 0.65
N MET A 113 2.45 9.45 1.55
CA MET A 113 2.14 10.83 1.19
C MET A 113 3.41 11.60 0.83
N ALA A 114 4.55 11.29 1.44
CA ALA A 114 5.86 11.81 1.04
C ALA A 114 6.27 11.29 -0.35
N THR A 115 6.06 10.02 -0.68
CA THR A 115 6.29 9.48 -2.04
C THR A 115 5.49 10.25 -3.08
N LEU A 116 4.19 10.44 -2.84
CA LEU A 116 3.30 11.18 -3.71
C LEU A 116 3.67 12.68 -3.78
N LEU A 117 4.16 13.25 -2.68
CA LEU A 117 4.64 14.63 -2.62
C LEU A 117 5.88 14.80 -3.50
N VAL A 118 6.89 13.94 -3.34
CA VAL A 118 8.12 13.96 -4.16
C VAL A 118 7.79 13.77 -5.64
N ALA A 119 6.93 12.80 -5.98
CA ALA A 119 6.47 12.61 -7.36
C ALA A 119 5.75 13.86 -7.92
N THR A 120 4.94 14.53 -7.10
CA THR A 120 4.24 15.78 -7.48
C THR A 120 5.23 16.93 -7.70
N LEU A 121 6.23 17.08 -6.84
CA LEU A 121 7.27 18.11 -6.97
C LEU A 121 8.08 17.90 -8.26
N ILE A 122 8.51 16.67 -8.54
CA ILE A 122 9.21 16.33 -9.78
C ILE A 122 8.30 16.66 -10.98
N ALA A 123 7.04 16.23 -10.95
CA ALA A 123 6.07 16.53 -12.01
C ALA A 123 5.89 18.03 -12.25
N TRP A 124 5.84 18.84 -11.18
CA TRP A 124 5.72 20.29 -11.27
C TRP A 124 7.00 20.94 -11.83
N LEU A 125 8.17 20.55 -11.34
CA LEU A 125 9.46 21.05 -11.84
C LEU A 125 9.65 20.78 -13.34
N LEU A 126 9.25 19.60 -13.81
CA LEU A 126 9.29 19.24 -15.23
C LEU A 126 8.33 20.08 -16.10
N GLU A 127 7.32 20.73 -15.53
CA GLU A 127 6.42 21.63 -16.26
C GLU A 127 6.98 23.03 -16.48
N LEU A 128 7.94 23.46 -15.66
CA LEU A 128 8.59 24.76 -15.78
C LEU A 128 9.58 24.82 -16.96
N ARG A 129 9.94 23.67 -17.53
CA ARG A 129 10.69 23.46 -18.80
C ARG A 129 12.10 24.07 -18.92
N THR A 130 12.58 24.86 -17.97
CA THR A 130 13.97 25.34 -17.93
C THR A 130 14.98 24.24 -17.60
N VAL A 131 16.25 24.38 -17.97
CA VAL A 131 17.33 23.44 -17.62
C VAL A 131 17.50 23.32 -16.09
N GLY A 132 17.55 24.43 -15.35
CA GLY A 132 17.73 24.42 -13.89
C GLY A 132 16.65 23.61 -13.16
N HIS A 133 15.37 23.80 -13.51
CA HIS A 133 14.28 23.01 -12.93
C HIS A 133 14.35 21.51 -13.32
N ARG A 134 14.92 21.14 -14.49
CA ARG A 134 15.13 19.72 -14.83
C ARG A 134 16.26 19.11 -14.00
N CYS A 135 17.35 19.83 -13.77
CA CYS A 135 18.41 19.41 -12.87
C CYS A 135 17.86 19.24 -11.45
N LEU A 136 17.06 20.20 -10.96
CA LEU A 136 16.42 20.10 -9.65
C LEU A 136 15.45 18.92 -9.57
N ALA A 137 14.69 18.64 -10.65
CA ALA A 137 13.82 17.46 -10.72
C ALA A 137 14.62 16.15 -10.63
N LEU A 138 15.77 16.07 -11.29
CA LEU A 138 16.68 14.93 -11.21
C LEU A 138 17.25 14.75 -9.80
N VAL A 139 17.74 15.82 -9.17
CA VAL A 139 18.22 15.80 -7.78
C VAL A 139 17.11 15.36 -6.84
N THR A 140 15.90 15.90 -7.01
CA THR A 140 14.71 15.54 -6.22
C THR A 140 14.35 14.06 -6.42
N PHE A 141 14.51 13.51 -7.62
CA PHE A 141 14.30 12.08 -7.89
C PHE A 141 15.36 11.21 -7.21
N VAL A 142 16.64 11.56 -7.34
CA VAL A 142 17.75 10.79 -6.76
C VAL A 142 17.67 10.78 -5.24
N VAL A 143 17.61 11.96 -4.61
CA VAL A 143 17.57 12.10 -3.15
C VAL A 143 16.22 11.65 -2.62
N GLY A 144 15.12 12.10 -3.23
CA GLY A 144 13.77 11.75 -2.79
C GLY A 144 13.50 10.25 -2.84
N GLY A 145 14.04 9.54 -3.83
CA GLY A 145 13.91 8.08 -3.92
C GLY A 145 14.60 7.32 -2.80
N THR A 146 15.56 7.92 -2.10
CA THR A 146 16.16 7.31 -0.89
C THR A 146 15.23 7.42 0.31
N VAL A 147 14.45 8.50 0.45
CA VAL A 147 13.77 8.83 1.71
C VAL A 147 12.32 8.38 1.81
N VAL A 148 11.70 7.91 0.73
CA VAL A 148 10.24 7.70 0.67
C VAL A 148 9.86 6.23 0.50
N GLU A 149 8.66 5.87 0.97
CA GLU A 149 8.06 4.55 0.74
C GLU A 149 8.03 4.20 -0.76
N PHE A 150 8.28 2.92 -1.07
CA PHE A 150 8.43 2.39 -2.43
C PHE A 150 9.62 2.93 -3.23
N TRP A 151 10.50 3.75 -2.63
CA TRP A 151 11.78 4.17 -3.18
C TRP A 151 11.66 4.73 -4.63
N TRP A 152 12.72 4.57 -5.44
CA TRP A 152 12.70 4.93 -6.85
C TRP A 152 11.62 4.21 -7.69
N PRO A 153 11.34 2.90 -7.52
CA PRO A 153 10.25 2.23 -8.24
C PRO A 153 8.90 2.94 -8.10
N GLY A 154 8.57 3.45 -6.91
CA GLY A 154 7.34 4.19 -6.67
C GLY A 154 7.28 5.52 -7.42
N LEU A 155 8.38 6.27 -7.41
CA LEU A 155 8.51 7.50 -8.16
C LEU A 155 8.44 7.24 -9.67
N LEU A 156 9.16 6.23 -10.17
CA LEU A 156 9.16 5.83 -11.57
C LEU A 156 7.76 5.43 -12.03
N CYS A 157 7.01 4.67 -11.22
CA CYS A 157 5.65 4.27 -11.56
C CYS A 157 4.74 5.50 -11.77
N CYS A 158 4.81 6.48 -10.85
CA CYS A 158 4.06 7.74 -10.97
C CYS A 158 4.49 8.54 -12.21
N LEU A 159 5.80 8.75 -12.41
CA LEU A 159 6.32 9.53 -13.52
C LEU A 159 6.09 8.85 -14.88
N GLY A 160 6.09 7.52 -14.92
CA GLY A 160 5.71 6.69 -16.06
C GLY A 160 4.24 6.92 -16.43
N ALA A 161 3.33 6.82 -15.45
CA ALA A 161 1.91 7.12 -15.64
C ALA A 161 1.73 8.54 -16.21
N ARG A 162 2.38 9.54 -15.61
CA ARG A 162 2.34 10.93 -16.09
C ARG A 162 2.80 11.05 -17.55
N SER A 163 3.89 10.39 -17.91
CA SER A 163 4.46 10.44 -19.25
C SER A 163 3.51 9.86 -20.30
N PHE A 164 2.90 8.71 -19.99
CA PHE A 164 1.87 8.09 -20.81
C PHE A 164 0.63 8.99 -20.98
N ILE A 165 0.13 9.57 -19.89
CA ILE A 165 -1.06 10.44 -19.93
C ILE A 165 -0.82 11.70 -20.76
N ARG A 166 0.38 12.29 -20.66
CA ARG A 166 0.74 13.52 -21.39
C ARG A 166 1.03 13.27 -22.87
N ARG A 167 1.58 12.12 -23.23
CA ARG A 167 1.96 11.74 -24.60
C ARG A 167 1.68 10.26 -24.85
N PRO A 168 0.41 9.86 -25.06
CA PRO A 168 0.05 8.47 -25.26
C PRO A 168 0.80 7.87 -26.45
N SER A 169 1.71 6.95 -26.18
CA SER A 169 2.52 6.25 -27.18
C SER A 169 2.99 4.90 -26.65
N ILE A 170 3.33 3.97 -27.55
CA ILE A 170 3.87 2.65 -27.19
C ILE A 170 5.12 2.81 -26.31
N LYS A 171 6.02 3.74 -26.66
CA LYS A 171 7.24 4.02 -25.88
C LYS A 171 6.92 4.40 -24.43
N THR A 172 5.98 5.32 -24.23
CA THR A 172 5.56 5.72 -22.88
C THR A 172 4.78 4.64 -22.14
N ALA A 173 4.04 3.79 -22.85
CA ALA A 173 3.33 2.65 -22.28
C ALA A 173 4.31 1.59 -21.77
N ILE A 174 5.31 1.23 -22.58
CA ILE A 174 6.40 0.32 -22.19
C ILE A 174 7.18 0.91 -21.01
N ALA A 175 7.53 2.19 -21.05
CA ALA A 175 8.22 2.84 -19.94
C ALA A 175 7.40 2.78 -18.64
N TRP A 176 6.08 3.00 -18.71
CA TRP A 176 5.20 2.88 -17.55
C TRP A 176 5.03 1.42 -17.08
N LEU A 177 4.96 0.47 -18.00
CA LEU A 177 4.93 -0.96 -17.71
C LEU A 177 6.20 -1.39 -16.96
N LEU A 178 7.38 -1.04 -17.47
CA LEU A 178 8.67 -1.35 -16.84
C LEU A 178 8.82 -0.65 -15.48
N ALA A 179 8.39 0.61 -15.38
CA ALA A 179 8.36 1.33 -14.11
C ALA A 179 7.47 0.64 -13.07
N THR A 180 6.31 0.13 -13.49
CA THR A 180 5.41 -0.61 -12.60
C THR A 180 5.97 -1.99 -12.26
N ALA A 181 6.60 -2.68 -13.22
CA ALA A 181 7.28 -3.96 -12.99
C ALA A 181 8.46 -3.82 -12.01
N SER A 182 9.15 -2.68 -12.02
CA SER A 182 10.25 -2.40 -11.07
C SER A 182 9.81 -2.39 -9.60
N LEU A 183 8.50 -2.27 -9.31
CA LEU A 183 7.97 -2.44 -7.96
C LEU A 183 8.18 -3.84 -7.40
N TRP A 184 8.52 -4.81 -8.25
CA TRP A 184 8.99 -6.12 -7.81
C TRP A 184 10.15 -6.02 -6.82
N LEU A 185 11.06 -5.05 -6.98
CA LEU A 185 12.19 -4.84 -6.05
C LEU A 185 11.75 -4.55 -4.61
N VAL A 186 10.56 -3.96 -4.45
CA VAL A 186 10.00 -3.60 -3.13
C VAL A 186 9.01 -4.67 -2.66
N ASN A 187 8.22 -5.22 -3.57
CA ASN A 187 7.12 -6.12 -3.26
C ASN A 187 7.52 -7.61 -3.23
N GLY A 188 8.67 -7.98 -3.82
CA GLY A 188 9.06 -9.37 -4.06
C GLY A 188 8.15 -10.14 -5.04
N ASN A 189 7.21 -9.46 -5.69
CA ASN A 189 6.26 -10.05 -6.63
C ASN A 189 5.75 -9.01 -7.65
N PHE A 190 5.11 -9.49 -8.72
CA PHE A 190 4.58 -8.66 -9.80
C PHE A 190 3.09 -8.26 -9.65
N ALA A 191 2.46 -8.48 -8.49
CA ALA A 191 1.02 -8.22 -8.33
C ALA A 191 0.64 -6.75 -8.58
N ALA A 192 1.55 -5.81 -8.35
CA ALA A 192 1.37 -4.40 -8.68
C ALA A 192 1.07 -4.16 -10.18
N MET A 193 1.52 -5.04 -11.08
CA MET A 193 1.25 -4.93 -12.51
C MET A 193 -0.22 -5.12 -12.86
N ALA A 194 -0.99 -5.84 -12.03
CA ALA A 194 -2.44 -6.00 -12.21
C ALA A 194 -3.20 -4.66 -12.08
N ALA A 195 -2.59 -3.62 -11.51
CA ALA A 195 -3.14 -2.28 -11.53
C ALA A 195 -3.30 -1.72 -12.96
N LEU A 196 -2.43 -2.09 -13.92
CA LEU A 196 -2.49 -1.58 -15.29
C LEU A 196 -3.75 -2.03 -16.06
N PRO A 197 -4.09 -3.34 -16.14
CA PRO A 197 -5.34 -3.77 -16.75
C PRO A 197 -6.57 -3.25 -15.98
N LEU A 198 -6.50 -3.09 -14.65
CA LEU A 198 -7.58 -2.46 -13.88
C LEU A 198 -7.79 -1.00 -14.28
N ILE A 199 -6.72 -0.20 -14.37
CA ILE A 199 -6.80 1.20 -14.82
C ILE A 199 -7.39 1.27 -16.22
N TRP A 200 -6.96 0.38 -17.12
CA TRP A 200 -7.51 0.32 -18.47
C TRP A 200 -8.99 -0.06 -18.47
N GLY A 201 -9.40 -1.07 -17.70
CA GLY A 201 -10.81 -1.48 -17.58
C GLY A 201 -11.70 -0.37 -17.03
N PHE A 202 -11.31 0.24 -15.91
CA PHE A 202 -12.07 1.37 -15.32
C PHE A 202 -12.08 2.60 -16.24
N SER A 203 -11.07 2.80 -17.09
CA SER A 203 -11.09 3.90 -18.06
C SER A 203 -12.19 3.79 -19.12
N ARG A 204 -12.77 2.60 -19.31
CA ARG A 204 -13.85 2.34 -20.27
C ARG A 204 -15.25 2.49 -19.66
N ILE A 205 -15.36 2.46 -18.33
CA ILE A 205 -16.65 2.46 -17.63
C ILE A 205 -16.97 3.87 -17.18
N HIS A 206 -18.22 4.32 -17.38
CA HIS A 206 -18.71 5.58 -16.83
C HIS A 206 -19.50 5.29 -15.55
N VAL A 207 -18.86 5.52 -14.40
CA VAL A 207 -19.53 5.40 -13.10
C VAL A 207 -19.91 6.81 -12.64
N PRO A 208 -21.17 7.10 -12.28
CA PRO A 208 -21.57 8.41 -11.76
C PRO A 208 -21.20 8.52 -10.27
N LEU A 209 -19.92 8.64 -9.96
CA LEU A 209 -19.45 8.91 -8.59
C LEU A 209 -19.01 10.36 -8.41
N GLU A 210 -19.50 10.95 -7.33
CA GLU A 210 -19.11 12.30 -6.93
C GLU A 210 -17.70 12.34 -6.33
N ARG A 211 -16.96 13.40 -6.67
CA ARG A 211 -15.58 13.56 -6.24
C ARG A 211 -15.48 13.93 -4.75
N ARG A 212 -15.03 12.99 -3.89
CA ARG A 212 -14.87 13.22 -2.44
C ARG A 212 -13.42 13.48 -2.03
N ARG A 213 -12.91 14.66 -2.38
CA ARG A 213 -11.48 15.00 -2.23
C ARG A 213 -10.92 14.90 -0.81
N TRP A 214 -11.67 15.29 0.22
CA TRP A 214 -11.16 15.36 1.60
C TRP A 214 -11.09 14.00 2.29
N VAL A 215 -11.97 13.07 1.91
CA VAL A 215 -12.04 11.73 2.49
C VAL A 215 -10.68 11.04 2.38
N PHE A 216 -10.09 10.98 1.20
CA PHE A 216 -8.81 10.26 0.99
C PHE A 216 -7.64 10.88 1.76
N TYR A 217 -7.59 12.21 1.90
CA TYR A 217 -6.53 12.86 2.65
C TYR A 217 -6.67 12.63 4.16
N ALA A 218 -7.88 12.77 4.71
CA ALA A 218 -8.12 12.61 6.15
C ALA A 218 -8.13 11.13 6.58
N PHE A 219 -8.61 10.23 5.72
CA PHE A 219 -8.67 8.80 5.99
C PHE A 219 -7.28 8.19 6.16
N TYR A 220 -6.28 8.67 5.41
CA TYR A 220 -4.92 8.13 5.49
C TYR A 220 -4.29 8.24 6.90
N PRO A 221 -4.15 9.41 7.54
CA PRO A 221 -3.68 9.45 8.92
C PRO A 221 -4.65 8.72 9.86
N ALA A 222 -5.96 8.89 9.68
CA ALA A 222 -6.95 8.30 10.59
C ALA A 222 -6.85 6.76 10.68
N HIS A 223 -6.76 6.05 9.55
CA HIS A 223 -6.68 4.59 9.58
C HIS A 223 -5.34 4.10 10.17
N LEU A 224 -4.23 4.82 9.98
CA LEU A 224 -2.97 4.49 10.65
C LEU A 224 -3.06 4.67 12.17
N PHE A 225 -3.67 5.75 12.65
CA PHE A 225 -3.90 5.94 14.09
C PHE A 225 -4.79 4.84 14.67
N VAL A 226 -5.86 4.45 13.95
CA VAL A 226 -6.74 3.35 14.37
C VAL A 226 -5.98 2.03 14.44
N LEU A 227 -5.14 1.71 13.44
CA LEU A 227 -4.33 0.49 13.43
C LEU A 227 -3.27 0.51 14.54
N ALA A 228 -2.59 1.63 14.75
CA ALA A 228 -1.62 1.79 15.84
C ALA A 228 -2.27 1.59 17.21
N LEU A 229 -3.45 2.18 17.42
CA LEU A 229 -4.22 2.01 18.64
C LEU A 229 -4.68 0.55 18.81
N ALA A 230 -5.23 -0.07 17.76
CA ALA A 230 -5.67 -1.46 17.80
C ALA A 230 -4.52 -2.42 18.14
N LEU A 231 -3.36 -2.23 17.53
CA LEU A 231 -2.16 -3.01 17.80
C LEU A 231 -1.66 -2.79 19.25
N HIS A 232 -1.67 -1.55 19.73
CA HIS A 232 -1.31 -1.23 21.11
C HIS A 232 -2.26 -1.92 22.12
N LEU A 233 -3.57 -1.87 21.87
CA LEU A 233 -4.56 -2.52 22.72
C LEU A 233 -4.39 -4.05 22.71
N ALA A 234 -4.18 -4.65 21.54
CA ALA A 234 -3.97 -6.09 21.39
C ALA A 234 -2.68 -6.58 22.07
N SER A 235 -1.63 -5.75 22.12
CA SER A 235 -0.34 -6.09 22.76
C SER A 235 -0.31 -5.82 24.27
N THR A 236 -1.27 -5.07 24.84
CA THR A 236 -1.28 -4.85 26.29
C THR A 236 -1.67 -6.11 27.09
N PRO A 237 -0.93 -6.47 28.15
CA PRO A 237 -1.12 -7.72 28.92
C PRO A 237 -2.43 -7.79 29.74
N ARG A 238 -3.34 -6.81 29.58
CA ARG A 238 -4.66 -6.81 30.23
C ARG A 238 -5.63 -7.76 29.54
N CYS A 239 -5.57 -7.92 28.21
CA CYS A 239 -6.38 -8.92 27.50
C CYS A 239 -5.94 -10.36 27.80
N ALA A 240 -4.63 -10.60 27.94
CA ALA A 240 -4.12 -11.90 28.36
C ALA A 240 -4.61 -12.28 29.78
N ARG A 241 -4.64 -11.32 30.71
CA ARG A 241 -5.16 -11.52 32.07
C ARG A 241 -6.69 -11.68 32.12
N ALA A 242 -7.46 -10.95 31.31
CA ALA A 242 -8.91 -11.09 31.26
C ALA A 242 -9.35 -12.45 30.68
N CYS A 243 -8.72 -12.94 29.60
CA CYS A 243 -8.98 -14.28 29.08
C CYS A 243 -8.54 -15.39 30.05
N SER A 244 -7.40 -15.20 30.74
CA SER A 244 -6.95 -16.13 31.77
C SER A 244 -7.89 -16.17 32.97
N GLN A 245 -8.37 -15.02 33.48
CA GLN A 245 -9.30 -14.98 34.61
C GLN A 245 -10.67 -15.59 34.28
N VAL A 246 -11.18 -15.40 33.07
CA VAL A 246 -12.43 -16.05 32.62
C VAL A 246 -12.25 -17.57 32.54
N ALA A 247 -11.11 -18.05 32.02
CA ALA A 247 -10.81 -19.49 32.00
C ALA A 247 -10.64 -20.07 33.41
N THR A 248 -9.95 -19.36 34.33
CA THR A 248 -9.77 -19.81 35.72
C THR A 248 -11.09 -19.80 36.51
N ASN A 249 -11.98 -18.85 36.24
CA ASN A 249 -13.30 -18.79 36.88
C ASN A 249 -14.28 -19.83 36.34
N LEU A 250 -14.14 -20.27 35.08
CA LEU A 250 -14.91 -21.38 34.52
C LEU A 250 -14.42 -22.75 35.00
N ILE A 251 -13.11 -22.88 35.28
CA ILE A 251 -12.53 -24.11 35.88
C ILE A 251 -12.86 -24.21 37.38
N ARG A 252 -13.03 -23.07 38.07
CA ARG A 252 -13.50 -23.00 39.46
C ARG A 252 -15.04 -23.00 39.52
N ALA A 253 -15.68 -23.99 38.90
CA ALA A 253 -17.01 -24.43 39.35
C ALA A 253 -16.85 -25.02 40.76
N PRO A 254 -17.86 -24.92 41.66
CA PRO A 254 -17.69 -25.29 43.06
C PRO A 254 -17.34 -26.77 43.18
N GLU A 255 -16.19 -27.03 43.78
CA GLU A 255 -15.71 -28.34 44.17
C GLU A 255 -16.76 -28.97 45.08
N VAL A 256 -17.47 -29.97 44.57
CA VAL A 256 -18.41 -30.77 45.36
C VAL A 256 -17.59 -31.48 46.42
N GLN A 257 -17.89 -31.20 47.69
CA GLN A 257 -17.27 -31.86 48.84
C GLN A 257 -17.27 -33.38 48.67
N PRO A 258 -16.14 -34.08 48.84
CA PRO A 258 -16.13 -35.53 48.77
C PRO A 258 -16.88 -36.09 49.97
N LEU A 259 -17.91 -36.89 49.73
CA LEU A 259 -18.49 -37.78 50.73
C LEU A 259 -17.40 -38.74 51.21
N ALA A 260 -17.18 -38.77 52.52
CA ALA A 260 -16.26 -39.68 53.18
C ALA A 260 -16.66 -41.14 52.90
N GLY A 261 -15.72 -41.92 52.35
CA GLY A 261 -15.80 -43.37 52.30
C GLY A 261 -15.79 -43.95 50.88
N ALA A 262 -14.61 -44.12 50.28
CA ALA A 262 -14.38 -45.11 49.24
C ALA A 262 -12.89 -45.50 49.19
N ALA A 263 -12.66 -46.79 49.00
CA ALA A 263 -11.44 -47.57 49.19
C ALA A 263 -10.17 -47.10 48.44
N GLU A 264 -9.01 -47.47 49.00
CA GLU A 264 -7.68 -47.30 48.40
C GLU A 264 -7.57 -47.91 46.99
N PRO A 265 -6.86 -47.26 46.05
CA PRO A 265 -6.53 -47.85 44.77
C PRO A 265 -5.20 -48.62 44.83
N VAL A 266 -5.25 -49.85 44.33
CA VAL A 266 -4.13 -50.78 44.11
C VAL A 266 -3.15 -50.22 43.08
N GLN A 267 -1.85 -50.20 43.42
CA GLN A 267 -0.73 -49.81 42.56
C GLN A 267 -0.40 -50.91 41.52
N PRO A 268 -0.27 -50.59 40.21
CA PRO A 268 0.32 -51.52 39.25
C PRO A 268 1.85 -51.34 39.11
N ARG A 269 2.56 -52.47 39.00
CA ARG A 269 4.02 -52.58 38.88
C ARG A 269 4.57 -52.03 37.55
N PRO A 270 5.85 -51.61 37.48
CA PRO A 270 6.48 -51.13 36.26
C PRO A 270 6.93 -52.28 35.36
N ILE A 271 6.79 -52.10 34.03
CA ILE A 271 7.37 -52.96 33.01
C ILE A 271 8.54 -52.21 32.37
N GLU A 272 9.70 -52.87 32.34
CA GLU A 272 10.95 -52.40 31.75
C GLU A 272 10.93 -52.41 30.21
N GLY A 273 11.74 -51.52 29.62
CA GLY A 273 12.44 -51.77 28.36
C GLY A 273 11.85 -51.15 27.11
N VAL A 274 12.58 -50.20 26.50
CA VAL A 274 13.37 -50.40 25.27
C VAL A 274 13.94 -49.06 24.79
N SER A 275 15.26 -49.09 24.59
CA SER A 275 16.11 -48.06 23.99
C SER A 275 15.99 -48.06 22.47
N ALA A 276 16.07 -46.89 21.83
CA ALA A 276 16.58 -46.77 20.46
C ALA A 276 17.19 -45.38 20.23
N ALA A 277 18.47 -45.41 19.83
CA ALA A 277 19.32 -44.29 19.43
C ALA A 277 19.51 -44.27 17.90
N GLY A 278 20.05 -43.15 17.39
CA GLY A 278 20.58 -42.96 16.03
C GLY A 278 19.59 -42.27 15.09
N GLY A 279 19.86 -41.15 14.44
CA GLY A 279 21.03 -40.68 13.66
C GLY A 279 20.40 -39.99 12.42
N GLY A 280 20.94 -39.00 11.72
CA GLY A 280 22.20 -38.30 11.69
C GLY A 280 22.04 -37.05 10.79
N ASP A 281 23.02 -36.16 10.92
CA ASP A 281 23.12 -34.84 10.28
C ASP A 281 23.54 -34.92 8.80
N SER A 282 22.98 -34.07 7.93
CA SER A 282 23.66 -33.55 6.72
C SER A 282 22.82 -32.48 5.98
N SER A 283 22.99 -31.20 6.32
CA SER A 283 22.80 -30.07 5.37
C SER A 283 23.14 -28.69 5.99
N THR A 284 24.34 -28.50 6.53
CA THR A 284 24.75 -27.21 7.10
C THR A 284 25.96 -26.64 6.35
N THR A 285 25.71 -26.01 5.21
CA THR A 285 26.68 -25.03 4.66
C THR A 285 26.13 -24.01 3.65
N VAL A 286 24.84 -24.07 3.23
CA VAL A 286 24.27 -23.10 2.27
C VAL A 286 23.22 -22.15 2.91
N THR A 287 22.73 -22.47 4.11
CA THR A 287 21.71 -21.69 4.83
C THR A 287 22.24 -20.55 5.71
N LYS A 288 23.56 -20.40 5.84
CA LYS A 288 24.15 -19.44 6.80
C LYS A 288 24.10 -17.97 6.36
N TRP A 289 23.97 -17.70 5.06
CA TRP A 289 23.91 -16.33 4.54
C TRP A 289 22.49 -15.72 4.52
N HIS A 290 21.45 -16.55 4.60
CA HIS A 290 20.06 -16.09 4.53
C HIS A 290 19.41 -15.82 5.89
N HIS A 291 20.05 -16.26 6.98
CA HIS A 291 19.51 -16.14 8.34
C HIS A 291 20.00 -14.88 9.09
N GLU A 292 20.98 -14.15 8.56
CA GLU A 292 21.58 -13.00 9.25
C GLU A 292 20.89 -11.66 8.97
N PHE A 293 19.89 -11.62 8.06
CA PHE A 293 19.17 -10.39 7.68
C PHE A 293 17.70 -10.33 8.08
N THR A 294 17.15 -11.35 8.75
CA THR A 294 15.71 -11.42 9.10
C THR A 294 15.40 -11.34 10.58
N HIS A 295 16.39 -11.26 11.48
CA HIS A 295 16.16 -11.21 12.93
C HIS A 295 17.14 -10.30 13.69
N ARG A 296 16.99 -8.98 13.52
CA ARG A 296 17.42 -7.88 14.41
C ARG A 296 16.68 -6.65 13.87
N ASP A 297 15.73 -5.98 14.52
CA ASP A 297 15.47 -5.77 15.93
C ASP A 297 13.96 -5.49 16.11
N TYR A 298 13.29 -6.27 16.94
CA TYR A 298 12.01 -5.91 17.56
C TYR A 298 12.18 -6.11 19.06
N LEU A 299 12.69 -5.06 19.72
CA LEU A 299 12.45 -4.73 21.11
C LEU A 299 12.02 -3.26 21.15
#